data_AF-A0A2N3QX36-F1
#
_entry.id   AF-A0A2N3QX36-F1
#
_cell.length_a   1.000
_cell.length_b   1.000
_cell.length_c   1.000
_cell.angle_alpha   90.00
_cell.angle_beta   90.00
_cell.angle_gamma   90.00
#
_symmetry.space_group_name_H-M   'P 1'
#
loop_
_entity.id
_entity.type
_entity.pdbx_description
1 polymer ?
#
loop_
_entity_poly.entity_id
_entity_poly.type
_entity_poly.pdbx_seq_one_letter_code
_entity_poly.pdbx_strand_id
1 'polypeptide(L)' 'MDTTQREELKQWLKQQLDAQKALADPYVTTNTYAFTEACARRDALHEVLAHIDLMELKAI' A
#
# COMPACT_ATOMS: atom_id res chain seq x y z
N MET A 1 -0.67 -0.79 -20.94
CA MET A 1 0.27 -1.30 -19.92
C MET A 1 0.25 -2.80 -20.07
N ASP A 2 1.41 -3.44 -20.22
CA ASP A 2 1.47 -4.88 -20.37
C ASP A 2 0.95 -5.55 -19.09
N THR A 3 0.15 -6.62 -19.18
CA THR A 3 -0.49 -7.27 -18.03
C THR A 3 0.54 -7.68 -16.97
N THR A 4 1.74 -8.08 -17.39
CA THR A 4 2.86 -8.45 -16.54
C THR A 4 3.36 -7.28 -15.69
N GLN A 5 3.58 -6.11 -16.31
CA GLN A 5 4.05 -4.91 -15.59
C GLN A 5 3.04 -4.43 -14.54
N ARG A 6 1.75 -4.64 -14.82
CA ARG A 6 0.68 -4.27 -13.88
C ARG A 6 0.64 -5.18 -12.66
N GLU A 7 0.76 -6.49 -12.86
CA GLU A 7 0.82 -7.45 -11.74
C GLU A 7 2.08 -7.27 -10.88
N GLU A 8 3.24 -7.04 -11.51
CA GLU A 8 4.47 -6.70 -10.79
C GLU A 8 4.30 -5.45 -9.92
N LEU A 9 3.67 -4.40 -10.47
CA LEU A 9 3.35 -3.19 -9.71
C LEU A 9 2.42 -3.49 -8.53
N LYS A 10 1.37 -4.28 -8.72
CA LYS A 10 0.45 -4.65 -7.63
C LYS A 10 1.16 -5.45 -6.53
N GLN A 11 2.03 -6.40 -6.90
CA GLN A 11 2.81 -7.15 -5.93
C GLN A 11 3.77 -6.24 -5.15
N TRP A 12 4.46 -5.34 -5.84
CA TRP A 12 5.34 -4.37 -5.19
C TRP A 12 4.56 -3.46 -4.21
N LEU A 13 3.40 -2.94 -4.61
CA LEU A 13 2.54 -2.12 -3.75
C LEU A 13 2.06 -2.88 -2.51
N LYS A 14 1.71 -4.17 -2.65
CA LYS A 14 1.32 -5.02 -1.51
C LYS A 14 2.48 -5.20 -0.53
N GLN A 15 3.69 -5.45 -1.02
CA GLN A 15 4.89 -5.54 -0.18
C GLN A 15 5.16 -4.23 0.59
N GLN A 16 5.02 -3.07 -0.09
CA GLN A 16 5.15 -1.78 0.58
C GLN A 16 4.07 -1.58 1.64
N LEU A 17 2.82 -1.94 1.35
CA LEU A 17 1.71 -1.82 2.28
C LEU A 17 1.96 -2.62 3.56
N ASP A 18 2.42 -3.87 3.42
CA ASP A 18 2.70 -4.72 4.57
C ASP A 18 3.90 -4.21 5.40
N ALA A 19 4.92 -3.64 4.76
CA ALA A 19 6.01 -2.97 5.45
C ALA A 19 5.51 -1.75 6.26
N GLN A 20 4.63 -0.91 5.68
CA GLN A 20 4.06 0.23 6.41
C GLN A 20 3.13 -0.21 7.54
N LYS A 21 2.38 -1.31 7.40
CA LYS A 21 1.58 -1.87 8.50
C LYS A 21 2.43 -2.26 9.70
N ALA A 22 3.58 -2.88 9.47
CA ALA A 22 4.51 -3.25 10.55
C ALA A 22 5.08 -2.02 11.27
N LEU A 23 5.30 -0.91 10.55
CA LEU A 23 5.77 0.36 11.12
C LEU A 23 4.64 1.18 11.77
N ALA A 24 3.40 0.98 11.33
CA ALA A 24 2.19 1.59 11.87
C ALA A 24 1.63 0.80 13.07
N ASP A 25 2.47 0.03 13.75
CA ASP A 25 2.16 -0.61 15.02
C ASP A 25 2.61 0.29 16.18
N PRO A 26 1.69 0.78 17.04
CA PRO A 26 2.02 1.67 18.13
C PRO A 26 2.87 1.00 19.23
N TYR A 27 2.92 -0.33 19.27
CA TYR A 27 3.76 -1.10 20.19
C TYR A 27 5.18 -1.33 19.67
N VAL A 28 5.40 -1.17 18.36
CA VAL A 28 6.72 -1.34 17.71
C VAL A 28 7.43 0.00 17.53
N THR A 29 6.69 1.03 17.10
CA THR A 29 7.28 2.33 16.75
C THR A 29 7.18 3.30 17.92
N THR A 30 8.29 3.47 18.66
CA THR A 30 8.38 4.40 19.80
C THR A 30 8.41 5.87 19.39
N ASN A 31 8.65 6.17 18.12
CA ASN A 31 8.64 7.52 17.58
C ASN A 31 7.27 7.87 16.98
N THR A 32 6.52 8.73 17.64
CA THR A 32 5.17 9.17 17.22
C THR A 32 5.13 9.78 15.82
N TYR A 33 6.18 10.50 15.40
CA TYR A 33 6.26 11.06 14.05
C TYR A 33 6.39 9.95 13.00
N ALA A 34 7.29 9.00 13.24
CA ALA A 34 7.49 7.86 12.34
C ALA A 34 6.23 6.97 12.26
N PHE A 35 5.53 6.78 13.39
CA PHE A 35 4.25 6.07 13.43
C PHE A 35 3.17 6.77 12.58
N THR A 36 3.05 8.09 12.73
CA THR A 36 2.07 8.90 11.99
C THR A 36 2.35 8.86 10.48
N GLU A 37 3.62 9.00 10.10
CA GLU A 37 4.06 8.85 8.71
C GLU A 37 3.76 7.46 8.14
N ALA A 38 4.01 6.40 8.92
CA ALA A 38 3.71 5.03 8.51
C ALA A 38 2.21 4.81 8.30
N CYS A 39 1.36 5.37 9.18
CA CYS A 39 -0.10 5.34 9.02
C CYS A 39 -0.53 6.04 7.73
N ALA A 40 -0.05 7.27 7.49
CA ALA A 40 -0.39 8.03 6.29
C ALA A 40 0.03 7.30 5.01
N ARG A 41 1.24 6.71 4.99
CA ARG A 41 1.74 5.93 3.84
C ARG A 41 0.94 4.64 3.63
N ARG A 42 0.57 3.94 4.71
CA ARG A 42 -0.28 2.75 4.65
C ARG A 42 -1.62 3.10 3.98
N ASP A 43 -2.25 4.18 4.40
CA ASP A 43 -3.57 4.58 3.90
C ASP A 43 -3.47 4.99 2.41
N ALA A 44 -2.45 5.75 2.02
CA ALA A 44 -2.20 6.09 0.62
C ALA A 44 -1.96 4.85 -0.28
N LEU A 45 -1.17 3.88 0.19
CA LEU A 45 -0.92 2.63 -0.54
C LEU A 45 -2.20 1.80 -0.69
N HIS A 46 -3.05 1.77 0.33
CA HIS A 46 -4.34 1.10 0.27
C HIS A 46 -5.27 1.75 -0.76
N GLU A 47 -5.33 3.08 -0.81
CA GLU A 47 -6.13 3.80 -1.81
C GLU A 47 -5.66 3.54 -3.24
N VAL A 48 -4.34 3.51 -3.48
CA VAL A 48 -3.78 3.20 -4.79
C VAL A 48 -4.14 1.77 -5.22
N LEU A 49 -4.01 0.79 -4.32
CA LEU A 49 -4.41 -0.60 -4.61
C LEU A 49 -5.90 -0.70 -4.93
N ALA A 50 -6.76 -0.08 -4.13
CA ALA A 50 -8.19 -0.05 -4.36
C ALA A 50 -8.55 0.60 -5.71
N HIS A 51 -7.84 1.67 -6.09
CA HIS A 51 -8.02 2.29 -7.40
C HIS A 51 -7.63 1.35 -8.55
N ILE A 52 -6.52 0.62 -8.43
CA ILE A 52 -6.09 -0.35 -9.45
C ILE A 52 -7.14 -1.46 -9.61
N ASP A 53 -7.66 -1.99 -8.50
CA ASP A 53 -8.69 -3.02 -8.49
C ASP A 53 -10.01 -2.52 -9.14
N LEU A 54 -10.43 -1.29 -8.84
CA LEU A 54 -11.60 -0.66 -9.48
C LEU A 54 -11.41 -0.51 -10.99
N MET A 55 -10.21 -0.12 -11.43
CA MET A 55 -9.89 0.02 -12.85
C MET A 55 -9.86 -1.34 -13.57
N GLU A 56 -9.57 -2.44 -12.88
CA GLU A 56 -9.70 -3.80 -13.42
C GLU A 56 -11.15 -4.22 -13.58
N LEU A 57 -11.97 -3.98 -12.57
CA LEU A 57 -13.41 -4.28 -12.63
C LEU A 57 -14.10 -3.54 -13.78
N LYS A 58 -13.69 -2.30 -14.07
CA LYS A 58 -14.21 -1.52 -15.20
C LYS A 58 -13.75 -2.04 -16.58
N ALA A 59 -12.66 -2.77 -16.64
CA ALA A 59 -12.09 -3.29 -17.89
C ALA A 59 -12.66 -4.66 -18.29
N ILE A 60 -13.45 -5.29 -17.41
CA ILE A 60 -14.23 -6.52 -17.65
C ILE A 60 -15.60 -6.15 -18.21
#